data_AF-A0A2Z6AED6-F1
#
_entry.id   AF-A0A2Z6AED6-F1
#
_cell.length_a   1.000
_cell.length_b   1.000
_cell.length_c   1.000
_cell.angle_alpha   90.00
_cell.angle_beta   90.00
_cell.angle_gamma   90.00
#
_symmetry.space_group_name_H-M   'P 1'
#
loop_
_entity.id
_entity.type
_entity.pdbx_description
1 polymer ?
#
loop_
_entity_poly.entity_id
_entity_poly.type
_entity_poly.pdbx_seq_one_letter_code
_entity_poly.pdbx_strand_id
1 'polypeptide(L)'
;MLMILGLACALAGCGDSGADRVVSDNRIEPETGATAQVAKLDEDLRNGVFAKAIRDSGAACPEVTGSERAEIRHGVRGWKAQCNNESAHLIQILPDGTAKVTSRTY
;
A
#
# COMPACT_ATOMS: atom_id res chain seq x y z
N MET A 1 -7.56 -55.98 25.26
CA MET A 1 -7.93 -55.80 23.84
C MET A 1 -9.45 -55.75 23.76
N LEU A 2 -10.01 -54.57 23.48
CA LEU A 2 -11.30 -54.21 22.83
C LEU A 2 -11.66 -52.78 23.30
N MET A 3 -11.24 -51.73 22.59
CA MET A 3 -11.98 -50.99 21.55
C MET A 3 -13.05 -50.01 22.07
N ILE A 4 -12.93 -48.76 21.56
CA ILE A 4 -13.96 -47.72 21.41
C ILE A 4 -14.21 -46.84 22.65
N LEU A 5 -13.53 -45.69 22.67
CA LEU A 5 -14.06 -44.48 23.30
C LEU A 5 -14.21 -43.41 22.20
N GLY A 6 -15.38 -43.41 21.57
CA GLY A 6 -15.83 -42.27 20.78
C GLY A 6 -16.15 -41.12 21.73
N LEU A 7 -15.47 -39.99 21.56
CA LEU A 7 -15.89 -38.73 22.16
C LEU A 7 -16.24 -37.77 21.02
N ALA A 8 -17.54 -37.56 20.91
CA ALA A 8 -18.21 -36.75 19.92
C ALA A 8 -17.74 -35.30 19.93
N CYS A 9 -17.78 -34.69 18.74
CA CYS A 9 -17.73 -33.26 18.50
C CYS A 9 -18.65 -32.49 19.46
N ALA A 10 -18.10 -31.51 20.17
CA ALA A 10 -18.85 -30.39 20.70
C ALA A 10 -18.17 -29.10 20.23
N LEU A 11 -18.48 -28.67 19.01
CA LEU A 11 -18.31 -27.28 18.58
C LEU A 11 -19.38 -26.44 19.28
N ALA A 12 -19.14 -26.08 20.53
CA ALA A 12 -19.89 -25.01 21.19
C ALA A 12 -19.23 -23.67 20.82
N GLY A 13 -19.58 -23.18 19.63
CA GLY A 13 -19.41 -21.78 19.27
C GLY A 13 -20.49 -20.96 19.94
N CYS A 14 -20.09 -19.94 20.68
CA CYS A 14 -20.72 -18.63 20.75
C CYS A 14 -19.79 -17.75 21.58
N GLY A 15 -18.71 -17.30 20.95
CA GLY A 15 -18.01 -16.12 21.42
C GLY A 15 -18.96 -14.94 21.22
N ASP A 16 -19.54 -14.45 22.30
CA ASP A 16 -20.05 -13.09 22.37
C ASP A 16 -18.83 -12.17 22.43
N SER A 17 -18.18 -12.02 21.28
CA SER A 17 -17.23 -10.94 21.07
C SER A 17 -18.07 -9.72 20.79
N GLY A 18 -18.35 -8.97 21.85
CA GLY A 18 -18.89 -7.63 21.78
C GLY A 18 -18.26 -6.93 20.59
N ALA A 19 -19.08 -6.62 19.60
CA ALA A 19 -18.68 -5.91 18.41
C ALA A 19 -18.39 -4.46 18.84
N ASP A 20 -17.20 -4.30 19.43
CA ASP A 20 -16.53 -3.02 19.52
C ASP A 20 -16.33 -2.60 18.06
N ARG A 21 -17.21 -1.71 17.61
CA ARG A 21 -17.09 -1.09 16.31
C ARG A 21 -15.82 -0.27 16.39
N VAL A 22 -14.71 -0.85 15.91
CA VAL A 22 -13.49 -0.14 15.61
C VAL A 22 -13.87 0.91 14.57
N VAL A 23 -14.23 2.10 15.04
CA VAL A 23 -14.20 3.31 14.24
C VAL A 23 -12.76 3.41 13.80
N SER A 24 -12.48 3.05 12.54
CA SER A 24 -11.19 3.30 11.94
C SER A 24 -11.00 4.81 11.96
N ASP A 25 -10.17 5.28 12.88
CA ASP A 25 -9.69 6.65 12.91
C ASP A 25 -8.92 6.85 11.60
N ASN A 26 -9.57 7.40 10.58
CA ASN A 26 -8.99 7.68 9.26
C ASN A 26 -7.99 8.84 9.31
N ARG A 27 -7.28 9.00 10.43
CA ARG A 27 -6.15 9.92 10.52
C ARG A 27 -5.07 9.43 9.58
N ILE A 28 -4.85 10.24 8.56
CA ILE A 28 -3.66 10.13 7.73
C ILE A 28 -2.49 10.49 8.63
N GLU A 29 -1.68 9.48 8.96
CA GLU A 29 -0.45 9.67 9.74
C GLU A 29 0.45 10.73 9.06
N PRO A 30 1.08 11.62 9.85
CA PRO A 30 1.98 12.61 9.30
C PRO A 30 3.15 11.92 8.59
N GLU A 31 3.44 12.37 7.37
CA GLU A 31 4.57 11.83 6.62
C GLU A 31 5.90 12.20 7.29
N THR A 32 6.80 11.23 7.39
CA THR A 32 8.12 11.39 8.01
C THR A 32 9.23 10.84 7.10
N GLY A 33 10.49 11.08 7.45
CA GLY A 33 11.64 10.50 6.75
C GLY A 33 11.66 10.80 5.25
N ALA A 34 12.03 9.79 4.44
CA ALA A 34 12.10 9.91 2.99
C ALA A 34 10.75 10.30 2.35
N THR A 35 9.63 9.84 2.89
CA THR A 35 8.28 10.22 2.42
C THR A 35 8.08 11.73 2.46
N ALA A 36 8.44 12.36 3.58
CA ALA A 36 8.34 13.80 3.77
C ALA A 36 9.34 14.58 2.91
N GLN A 37 10.51 14.00 2.59
CA GLN A 37 11.49 14.64 1.71
C GLN A 37 11.00 14.64 0.26
N VAL A 38 10.51 13.50 -0.22
CA VAL A 38 9.95 13.38 -1.58
C VAL A 38 8.73 14.29 -1.76
N ALA A 39 7.94 14.52 -0.70
CA ALA A 39 6.83 15.47 -0.69
C ALA A 39 7.23 16.92 -1.02
N LYS A 40 8.46 17.31 -0.70
CA LYS A 40 8.97 18.67 -0.84
C LYS A 40 9.73 18.90 -2.14
N LEU A 41 9.97 17.84 -2.92
CA LEU A 41 10.67 17.93 -4.19
C LEU A 41 9.79 18.64 -5.22
N ASP A 42 10.44 19.45 -6.06
CA ASP A 42 9.86 19.92 -7.31
C ASP A 42 9.39 18.75 -8.16
N GLU A 43 8.38 18.99 -8.98
CA GLU A 43 7.72 17.94 -9.72
C GLU A 43 8.67 17.14 -10.62
N ASP A 44 9.60 17.79 -11.33
CA ASP A 44 10.55 17.12 -12.21
C ASP A 44 11.47 16.15 -11.44
N LEU A 45 12.02 16.60 -10.30
CA LEU A 45 12.87 15.77 -9.46
C LEU A 45 12.07 14.60 -8.86
N ARG A 46 10.86 14.88 -8.40
CA ARG A 46 9.95 13.89 -7.84
C ARG A 46 9.57 12.83 -8.89
N ASN A 47 9.24 13.26 -10.11
CA ASN A 47 8.94 12.37 -11.23
C ASN A 47 10.15 11.51 -11.59
N GLY A 48 11.37 12.06 -11.53
CA GLY A 48 12.61 11.29 -11.67
C GLY A 48 12.78 10.18 -10.61
N VAL A 49 12.48 10.47 -9.33
CA VAL A 49 12.48 9.48 -8.25
C VAL A 49 11.45 8.38 -8.51
N PHE A 50 10.24 8.74 -8.94
CA PHE A 50 9.19 7.76 -9.26
C PHE A 50 9.52 6.93 -10.49
N ALA A 51 10.07 7.53 -11.54
CA ALA A 51 10.52 6.80 -12.71
C ALA A 51 11.57 5.75 -12.33
N LYS A 52 12.52 6.11 -11.45
CA LYS A 52 13.49 5.14 -10.90
C LYS A 52 12.81 4.03 -10.11
N ALA A 53 11.93 4.36 -9.16
CA ALA A 53 11.25 3.38 -8.33
C ALA A 53 10.42 2.39 -9.16
N ILE A 54 9.71 2.87 -10.18
CA ILE A 54 8.92 2.02 -11.08
C ILE A 54 9.83 1.07 -11.86
N ARG A 55 10.93 1.56 -12.43
CA ARG A 55 11.92 0.71 -13.12
C ARG A 55 12.52 -0.35 -12.19
N ASP A 56 12.88 0.03 -10.96
CA ASP A 56 13.45 -0.89 -9.97
C ASP A 56 12.46 -2.00 -9.55
N SER A 57 11.15 -1.74 -9.66
CA SER A 57 10.10 -2.74 -9.41
C SER A 57 9.90 -3.72 -10.58
N GLY A 58 10.55 -3.50 -11.71
CA GLY A 58 10.41 -4.29 -12.94
C GLY A 58 9.23 -3.88 -13.82
N ALA A 59 8.48 -2.86 -13.45
CA ALA A 59 7.36 -2.34 -14.23
C ALA A 59 7.85 -1.40 -15.36
N ALA A 60 7.13 -1.42 -16.48
CA ALA A 60 7.45 -0.58 -17.64
C ALA A 60 6.90 0.85 -17.47
N CYS A 61 7.81 1.81 -17.34
CA CYS A 61 7.52 3.25 -17.38
C CYS A 61 8.74 3.98 -17.97
N PRO A 62 8.72 4.30 -19.28
CA PRO A 62 9.83 5.00 -19.92
C PRO A 62 10.07 6.38 -19.28
N GLU A 63 8.99 7.11 -19.05
CA GLU A 63 9.01 8.44 -18.44
C GLU A 63 7.75 8.66 -17.61
N VAL A 64 7.91 9.23 -16.42
CA VAL A 64 6.79 9.72 -15.59
C VAL A 64 6.49 11.14 -16.02
N THR A 65 5.30 11.37 -16.56
CA THR A 65 4.86 12.67 -17.07
C THR A 65 4.12 13.51 -16.04
N GLY A 66 3.74 12.91 -14.92
CA GLY A 66 3.09 13.61 -13.83
C GLY A 66 2.96 12.74 -12.59
N SER A 67 2.86 13.39 -11.43
CA SER A 67 2.60 12.69 -10.17
C SER A 67 1.74 13.50 -9.22
N GLU A 68 0.75 12.82 -8.64
CA GLU A 68 -0.18 13.42 -7.69
C GLU A 68 -0.29 12.60 -6.41
N ARG A 69 -0.63 13.29 -5.32
CA ARG A 69 -0.92 12.63 -4.05
C ARG A 69 -2.22 11.86 -4.15
N ALA A 70 -2.20 10.61 -3.68
CA ALA A 70 -3.36 9.76 -3.66
C ALA A 70 -3.40 8.89 -2.41
N GLU A 71 -4.59 8.48 -2.02
CA GLU A 71 -4.76 7.34 -1.13
C GLU A 71 -4.61 6.06 -1.98
N ILE A 72 -3.55 5.30 -1.71
CA ILE A 72 -3.18 4.14 -2.53
C ILE A 72 -3.79 2.83 -2.00
N ARG A 73 -4.15 2.83 -0.71
CA ARG A 73 -4.85 1.79 0.05
C ARG A 73 -5.55 2.48 1.22
N HIS A 74 -6.57 1.84 1.80
CA HIS A 74 -7.32 2.39 2.94
C HIS A 74 -6.38 2.89 4.06
N GLY A 75 -6.42 4.18 4.36
CA GLY A 75 -5.59 4.83 5.39
C GLY A 75 -4.12 5.05 5.02
N VAL A 76 -3.70 4.71 3.80
CA VAL A 76 -2.31 4.86 3.33
C VAL A 76 -2.23 5.86 2.21
N ARG A 77 -1.59 7.00 2.49
CA ARG A 77 -1.20 7.95 1.44
C ARG A 77 0.08 7.55 0.74
N GLY A 78 0.10 7.83 -0.55
CA GLY A 78 1.25 7.65 -1.42
C GLY A 78 1.14 8.58 -2.62
N TRP A 79 1.54 8.07 -3.78
CA TRP A 79 1.53 8.79 -5.03
C TRP A 79 0.91 7.94 -6.14
N LYS A 80 0.18 8.60 -7.04
CA LYS A 80 -0.13 8.07 -8.36
C LYS A 80 0.82 8.72 -9.36
N ALA A 81 1.67 7.90 -9.99
CA ALA A 81 2.57 8.35 -11.04
C ALA A 81 2.00 7.94 -12.41
N GLN A 82 1.84 8.91 -13.29
CA GLN A 82 1.39 8.71 -14.67
C GLN A 82 2.62 8.59 -15.58
N CYS A 83 2.63 7.57 -16.43
CA CYS A 83 3.68 7.36 -17.41
C CYS A 83 3.22 7.80 -18.81
N ASN A 84 4.18 8.12 -19.67
CA ASN A 84 3.96 8.52 -21.07
C ASN A 84 3.39 7.40 -21.96
N ASN A 85 3.46 6.14 -21.51
CA ASN A 85 2.85 4.98 -22.16
C ASN A 85 1.42 4.70 -21.67
N GLU A 86 0.74 5.73 -21.15
CA GLU A 86 -0.63 5.70 -20.60
C GLU A 86 -0.80 4.84 -19.33
N SER A 87 0.24 4.13 -18.87
CA SER A 87 0.19 3.37 -17.61
C SER A 87 0.26 4.26 -16.38
N ALA A 88 -0.36 3.83 -15.29
CA ALA A 88 -0.28 4.50 -13.99
C ALA A 88 0.15 3.52 -12.90
N HIS A 89 0.97 4.00 -11.98
CA HIS A 89 1.54 3.20 -10.88
C HIS A 89 1.28 3.86 -9.54
N LEU A 90 0.90 3.06 -8.54
CA LEU A 90 0.74 3.52 -7.16
C LEU A 90 2.03 3.29 -6.41
N ILE A 91 2.53 4.33 -5.74
CA ILE A 91 3.84 4.30 -5.08
C ILE A 91 3.66 4.68 -3.62
N GLN A 92 4.09 3.78 -2.74
CA GLN A 92 4.29 4.07 -1.32
C GLN A 92 5.78 4.32 -1.08
N ILE A 93 6.16 5.50 -0.59
CA ILE A 93 7.51 5.72 -0.07
C ILE A 93 7.47 5.46 1.43
N LEU A 94 8.31 4.56 1.91
CA LEU A 94 8.48 4.27 3.33
C LEU A 94 9.49 5.26 3.95
N PRO A 95 9.46 5.47 5.29
CA PRO A 95 10.35 6.44 5.94
C PRO A 95 11.85 6.18 5.73
N ASP A 96 12.23 4.92 5.50
CA ASP A 96 13.59 4.44 5.23
C ASP A 96 14.05 4.69 3.78
N GLY A 97 13.18 5.18 2.91
CA GLY A 97 13.45 5.42 1.49
C GLY A 97 13.08 4.25 0.58
N THR A 98 12.61 3.13 1.13
CA THR A 98 12.12 2.01 0.32
C THR A 98 10.83 2.42 -0.40
N ALA A 99 10.76 2.16 -1.71
CA ALA A 99 9.57 2.41 -2.51
C ALA A 99 8.83 1.10 -2.81
N LYS A 100 7.56 1.01 -2.41
CA LYS A 100 6.66 -0.08 -2.82
C LYS A 100 5.82 0.38 -3.99
N VAL A 101 6.03 -0.23 -5.14
CA VAL A 101 5.30 0.08 -6.37
C VAL A 101 4.24 -0.98 -6.61
N THR A 102 3.01 -0.54 -6.88
CA THR A 102 1.90 -1.41 -7.29
C THR A 102 1.46 -1.00 -8.68
N SER A 103 1.74 -1.86 -9.65
CA SER A 103 1.25 -1.76 -11.02
C SER A 103 0.00 -2.63 -11.15
N ARG A 104 -1.04 -2.13 -11.81
CA ARG A 104 -2.20 -2.95 -12.19
C ARG A 104 -2.21 -3.04 -13.71
N THR A 105 -2.03 -4.25 -14.24
CA THR A 105 -2.41 -4.57 -15.61
C THR A 105 -3.93 -4.71 -15.65
N TYR A 106 -4.59 -3.92 -16.50
CA TYR A 106 -6.00 -4.12 -16.85
C TYR A 106 -6.10 -5.07 -18.04
#